data_AF-A0A2M9U6F6-F1
#
_entry.id   AF-A0A2M9U6F6-F1
#
_cell.length_a   1.000
_cell.length_b   1.000
_cell.length_c   1.000
_cell.angle_alpha   90.00
_cell.angle_beta   90.00
_cell.angle_gamma   90.00
#
_symmetry.space_group_name_H-M   'P 1'
#
loop_
_entity.id
_entity.type
_entity.pdbx_description
1 polymer ?
#
loop_
_entity_poly.entity_id
_entity_poly.type
_entity_poly.pdbx_seq_one_letter_code
_entity_poly.pdbx_strand_id
1 'polypeptide(L)'
;MKTKLTHTAAAVACAAAFGFAGLANANANTAAAESQAADTTAGATSPTLIAKGASDTMTPFLVDADGFTLYTLSEEGKDKCDEACMKHWTPVVSEGRPLGRDILPGLLDTEKNDKGASQVNYGGLALYRFDGDKKPGDMNGQGFSDVGVMVTVLGTVEKPEAAGENVEATPELMAAGAKVYSGTCAACHGAEGQGAFGTKLAGFDRLANAPALLSTIIHGLNSMPALGGQFNDEQVAAVATYVRNSWGNSYGGVSAEQAKAAR
;
A
#
# COMPACT_ATOMS: atom_id res chain seq x y z
N MET A 1 46.49 -1.20 21.39
CA MET A 1 46.61 -2.23 22.45
C MET A 1 45.54 -3.27 22.21
N LYS A 2 45.95 -4.51 21.92
CA LYS A 2 45.06 -5.65 21.68
C LYS A 2 45.08 -6.51 22.94
N THR A 3 43.94 -6.74 23.58
CA THR A 3 43.84 -7.72 24.68
C THR A 3 42.74 -8.70 24.35
N LYS A 4 43.16 -9.92 24.01
CA LYS A 4 42.33 -11.11 23.86
C LYS A 4 41.91 -11.58 25.25
N LEU A 5 40.64 -11.93 25.46
CA LEU A 5 40.25 -12.82 26.57
C LEU A 5 39.85 -14.19 25.99
N THR A 6 40.52 -15.20 26.52
CA THR A 6 40.40 -16.62 26.21
C THR A 6 39.33 -17.30 27.07
N HIS A 7 38.87 -18.44 26.55
CA HIS A 7 37.78 -19.31 27.01
C HIS A 7 37.89 -19.81 28.46
N THR A 8 36.73 -20.20 29.02
CA THR A 8 36.58 -21.50 29.70
C THR A 8 35.13 -21.96 29.63
N ALA A 9 34.93 -23.16 29.08
CA ALA A 9 33.69 -23.92 29.13
C ALA A 9 33.76 -24.89 30.31
N ALA A 10 32.66 -25.07 31.03
CA ALA A 10 32.48 -26.16 31.97
C ALA A 10 31.06 -26.72 31.81
N ALA A 11 30.98 -27.94 31.27
CA ALA A 11 29.79 -28.77 31.28
C ALA A 11 29.71 -29.50 32.62
N VAL A 12 28.53 -29.55 33.22
CA VAL A 12 28.21 -30.50 34.31
C VAL A 12 26.88 -31.14 33.97
N ALA A 13 26.94 -32.41 33.59
CA ALA A 13 25.80 -33.31 33.58
C ALA A 13 25.77 -34.05 34.92
N CYS A 14 24.59 -34.17 35.54
CA CYS A 14 24.36 -35.16 36.58
C CYS A 14 22.91 -35.65 36.48
N ALA A 15 22.76 -36.88 36.03
CA ALA A 15 21.53 -37.66 36.13
C ALA A 15 21.57 -38.48 37.43
N ALA A 16 20.46 -38.52 38.16
CA ALA A 16 20.19 -39.56 39.13
C ALA A 16 18.67 -39.73 39.29
N ALA A 17 18.20 -40.93 38.96
CA ALA A 17 16.85 -41.42 39.17
C ALA A 17 16.83 -42.32 40.42
N PHE A 18 15.83 -42.17 41.28
CA PHE A 18 15.23 -43.15 42.20
C PHE A 18 13.90 -42.49 42.66
N GLY A 19 12.69 -43.03 42.52
CA GLY A 19 12.26 -44.41 42.60
C GLY A 19 11.58 -44.64 43.94
N PHE A 20 10.27 -44.41 44.06
CA PHE A 20 9.43 -45.04 45.09
C PHE A 20 8.04 -45.36 44.54
N ALA A 21 7.62 -46.59 44.84
CA ALA A 21 6.47 -47.29 44.32
C ALA A 21 5.22 -47.09 45.19
N GLY A 22 4.07 -47.24 44.52
CA GLY A 22 2.95 -48.04 45.03
C GLY A 22 1.83 -47.30 45.75
N LEU A 23 0.66 -47.21 45.09
CA LEU A 23 -0.55 -47.89 45.54
C LEU A 23 -1.59 -47.90 44.42
N ALA A 24 -2.05 -49.11 44.10
CA ALA A 24 -3.01 -49.43 43.07
C ALA A 24 -4.41 -48.95 43.43
N ASN A 25 -5.18 -48.53 42.42
CA ASN A 25 -6.61 -48.81 42.41
C ASN A 25 -7.01 -49.19 40.99
N ALA A 26 -7.46 -50.44 40.85
CA ALA A 26 -7.94 -51.01 39.61
C ALA A 26 -9.37 -50.51 39.36
N ASN A 27 -9.63 -49.98 38.17
CA ASN A 27 -10.94 -50.12 37.57
C ASN A 27 -10.75 -50.44 36.09
N ALA A 28 -10.86 -51.72 35.78
CA ALA A 28 -10.76 -52.25 34.44
C ALA A 28 -12.07 -51.95 33.71
N ASN A 29 -11.99 -51.15 32.65
CA ASN A 29 -12.93 -51.19 31.56
C ASN A 29 -12.12 -51.27 30.27
N THR A 30 -11.70 -52.49 29.94
CA THR A 30 -11.13 -52.85 28.64
C THR A 30 -12.29 -53.02 27.66
N ALA A 31 -12.45 -52.03 26.78
CA ALA A 31 -13.08 -52.23 25.49
C ALA A 31 -12.12 -51.74 24.41
N ALA A 32 -11.85 -52.66 23.49
CA ALA A 32 -10.99 -52.65 22.32
C ALA A 32 -10.48 -51.29 21.81
N ALA A 33 -9.17 -51.23 21.62
CA ALA A 33 -8.56 -50.39 20.61
C ALA A 33 -9.03 -50.86 19.22
N GLU A 34 -9.88 -50.05 18.60
CA GLU A 34 -10.02 -50.03 17.14
C GLU A 34 -9.45 -48.70 16.64
N SER A 35 -8.33 -48.84 15.91
CA SER A 35 -7.81 -47.83 15.02
C SER A 35 -8.85 -47.53 13.94
N GLN A 36 -9.59 -46.43 14.10
CA GLN A 36 -10.21 -45.75 12.98
C GLN A 36 -9.44 -44.46 12.73
N ALA A 37 -8.45 -44.58 11.86
CA ALA A 37 -8.05 -43.47 11.01
C ALA A 37 -9.27 -43.07 10.19
N ALA A 38 -9.97 -42.03 10.65
CA ALA A 38 -10.88 -41.28 9.79
C ALA A 38 -10.02 -40.31 8.99
N ASP A 39 -9.63 -40.77 7.80
CA ASP A 39 -9.31 -39.92 6.67
C ASP A 39 -10.47 -38.97 6.43
N THR A 40 -10.30 -37.72 6.85
CA THR A 40 -10.69 -36.60 6.01
C THR A 40 -9.47 -35.72 5.91
N THR A 41 -8.68 -36.00 4.88
CA THR A 41 -7.94 -34.99 4.14
C THR A 41 -8.89 -33.83 3.77
N ALA A 42 -9.16 -32.95 4.74
CA ALA A 42 -9.47 -31.58 4.44
C ALA A 42 -8.22 -31.06 3.73
N GLY A 43 -8.26 -31.02 2.39
CA GLY A 43 -7.20 -30.38 1.62
C GLY A 43 -6.95 -29.03 2.26
N ALA A 44 -5.75 -28.83 2.81
CA ALA A 44 -5.42 -27.62 3.54
C ALA A 44 -5.50 -26.46 2.55
N THR A 45 -6.64 -25.79 2.50
CA THR A 45 -6.84 -24.64 1.64
C THR A 45 -6.02 -23.50 2.19
N SER A 46 -5.14 -22.95 1.36
CA SER A 46 -4.24 -21.87 1.79
C SER A 46 -5.02 -20.56 1.86
N PRO A 47 -5.12 -19.92 3.04
CA PRO A 47 -5.80 -18.64 3.15
C PRO A 47 -4.91 -17.52 2.62
N THR A 48 -5.50 -16.60 1.88
CA THR A 48 -4.82 -15.35 1.51
C THR A 48 -4.78 -14.42 2.72
N LEU A 49 -3.61 -13.86 3.00
CA LEU A 49 -3.42 -12.88 4.07
C LEU A 49 -3.51 -11.47 3.52
N ILE A 50 -4.34 -10.65 4.17
CA ILE A 50 -4.48 -9.22 3.93
C ILE A 50 -4.04 -8.50 5.19
N ALA A 51 -3.21 -7.48 5.03
CA ALA A 51 -2.68 -6.72 6.15
C ALA A 51 -2.85 -5.21 5.93
N LYS A 52 -2.68 -4.46 7.01
CA LYS A 52 -2.51 -3.01 6.94
C LYS A 52 -1.15 -2.65 6.35
N GLY A 53 -1.16 -1.97 5.22
CA GLY A 53 -0.07 -1.13 4.74
C GLY A 53 -0.11 0.23 5.44
N ALA A 54 1.07 0.79 5.65
CA ALA A 54 1.21 2.13 6.20
C ALA A 54 2.00 2.99 5.22
N SER A 55 1.55 4.23 5.09
CA SER A 55 2.32 5.33 4.53
C SER A 55 2.36 6.40 5.61
N ASP A 56 3.44 7.16 5.68
CA ASP A 56 3.51 8.33 6.57
C ASP A 56 2.54 9.44 6.15
N THR A 57 1.92 9.30 4.97
CA THR A 57 1.21 10.38 4.30
C THR A 57 -0.16 10.03 3.71
N MET A 58 -0.60 8.77 3.84
CA MET A 58 -1.90 8.32 3.35
C MET A 58 -2.65 7.61 4.47
N THR A 59 -3.98 7.53 4.33
CA THR A 59 -4.78 6.70 5.24
C THR A 59 -4.27 5.26 5.15
N PRO A 60 -4.13 4.53 6.27
CA PRO A 60 -3.70 3.14 6.20
C PRO A 60 -4.56 2.34 5.23
N PHE A 61 -3.90 1.57 4.37
CA PHE A 61 -4.51 0.88 3.24
C PHE A 61 -4.23 -0.62 3.30
N LEU A 62 -4.82 -1.39 2.40
CA LEU A 62 -4.65 -2.84 2.37
C LEU A 62 -3.41 -3.25 1.55
N VAL A 63 -2.67 -4.23 2.06
CA VAL A 63 -1.60 -4.95 1.36
C VAL A 63 -1.78 -6.47 1.49
N ASP A 64 -1.11 -7.29 0.66
CA ASP A 64 -1.04 -8.75 0.91
C ASP A 64 0.09 -9.13 1.86
N ALA A 65 0.29 -10.45 2.01
CA ALA A 65 1.41 -11.08 2.68
C ALA A 65 2.78 -10.54 2.23
N ASP A 66 2.93 -10.22 0.94
CA ASP A 66 4.19 -9.75 0.35
C ASP A 66 4.37 -8.23 0.46
N GLY A 67 3.34 -7.49 0.89
CA GLY A 67 3.38 -6.05 1.13
C GLY A 67 3.06 -5.20 -0.11
N PHE A 68 2.48 -5.79 -1.15
CA PHE A 68 2.03 -5.04 -2.32
C PHE A 68 0.66 -4.38 -2.05
N THR A 69 0.45 -3.17 -2.56
CA THR A 69 -0.78 -2.39 -2.38
C THR A 69 -1.99 -3.03 -3.05
N LEU A 70 -3.14 -3.04 -2.37
CA LEU A 70 -4.38 -3.61 -2.87
C LEU A 70 -5.37 -2.55 -3.29
N TYR A 71 -6.00 -2.78 -4.44
CA TYR A 71 -6.94 -1.86 -5.07
C TYR A 71 -8.28 -2.53 -5.31
N THR A 72 -9.29 -1.71 -5.52
CA THR A 72 -10.55 -2.07 -6.17
C THR A 72 -10.66 -1.33 -7.50
N LEU A 73 -11.49 -1.83 -8.39
CA LEU A 73 -11.85 -1.13 -9.62
C LEU A 73 -13.07 -0.23 -9.34
N SER A 74 -12.98 1.03 -9.75
CA SER A 74 -14.02 2.04 -9.60
C SER A 74 -15.18 1.77 -10.55
N GLU A 75 -16.40 1.83 -10.02
CA GLU A 75 -17.63 1.78 -10.82
C GLU A 75 -17.74 2.95 -11.79
N GLU A 76 -17.16 4.12 -11.47
CA GLU A 76 -17.19 5.33 -12.30
C GLU A 76 -16.28 5.19 -13.55
N GLY A 77 -15.22 4.40 -13.45
CA GLY A 77 -14.23 4.21 -14.52
C GLY A 77 -14.41 2.93 -15.34
N LYS A 78 -15.25 1.99 -14.90
CA LYS A 78 -15.31 0.63 -15.45
C LYS A 78 -15.56 0.59 -16.96
N ASP A 79 -16.36 1.52 -17.48
CA ASP A 79 -16.69 1.60 -18.91
C ASP A 79 -15.49 2.05 -19.78
N LYS A 80 -14.45 2.62 -19.15
CA LYS A 80 -13.20 3.03 -19.80
C LYS A 80 -12.11 1.95 -19.73
N CYS A 81 -12.28 0.93 -18.90
CA CYS A 81 -11.31 -0.15 -18.75
C CYS A 81 -11.69 -1.33 -19.63
N ASP A 82 -11.11 -1.36 -20.82
CA ASP A 82 -11.28 -2.44 -21.78
C ASP A 82 -10.49 -3.71 -21.40
N GLU A 83 -10.49 -4.72 -22.27
CA GLU A 83 -9.76 -5.97 -22.04
C GLU A 83 -8.24 -5.75 -21.87
N ALA A 84 -7.66 -4.73 -22.49
CA ALA A 84 -6.24 -4.42 -22.34
C ALA A 84 -5.96 -3.81 -20.96
N CYS A 85 -6.81 -2.88 -20.52
CA CYS A 85 -6.77 -2.35 -19.15
C CYS A 85 -6.92 -3.49 -18.11
N MET A 86 -7.87 -4.40 -18.31
CA MET A 86 -8.11 -5.52 -17.39
C MET A 86 -6.94 -6.49 -17.26
N LYS A 87 -5.99 -6.53 -18.21
CA LYS A 87 -4.78 -7.38 -18.11
C LYS A 87 -3.81 -6.91 -17.02
N HIS A 88 -3.88 -5.65 -16.61
CA HIS A 88 -3.06 -5.12 -15.52
C HIS A 88 -3.58 -5.46 -14.12
N TRP A 89 -4.83 -5.91 -14.04
CA TRP A 89 -5.54 -6.13 -12.79
C TRP A 89 -5.67 -7.62 -12.50
N THR A 90 -4.84 -8.11 -11.59
CA THR A 90 -4.88 -9.52 -11.17
C THR A 90 -5.81 -9.65 -9.96
N PRO A 91 -6.92 -10.42 -10.05
CA PRO A 91 -7.80 -10.67 -8.91
C PRO A 91 -7.04 -11.32 -7.75
N VAL A 92 -7.24 -10.81 -6.54
CA VAL A 92 -6.74 -11.46 -5.33
C VAL A 92 -7.69 -12.60 -5.00
N VAL A 93 -7.22 -13.84 -5.11
CA VAL A 93 -8.04 -15.03 -4.84
C VAL A 93 -7.62 -15.68 -3.53
N SER A 94 -8.53 -16.43 -2.90
CA SER A 94 -8.23 -17.22 -1.70
C SER A 94 -8.92 -18.58 -1.80
N GLU A 95 -8.17 -19.65 -1.55
CA GLU A 95 -8.72 -21.01 -1.53
C GLU A 95 -9.39 -21.32 -0.19
N GLY A 96 -8.87 -20.74 0.90
CA GLY A 96 -9.45 -20.77 2.23
C GLY A 96 -10.14 -19.46 2.60
N ARG A 97 -10.69 -19.39 3.81
CA ARG A 97 -11.21 -18.12 4.35
C ARG A 97 -10.05 -17.12 4.47
N PRO A 98 -10.14 -15.92 3.86
CA PRO A 98 -9.07 -14.92 3.95
C PRO A 98 -8.88 -14.44 5.39
N LEU A 99 -7.65 -14.11 5.74
CA LEU A 99 -7.29 -13.66 7.08
C LEU A 99 -6.75 -12.23 7.05
N GLY A 100 -7.15 -11.44 8.04
CA GLY A 100 -6.75 -10.05 8.21
C GLY A 100 -5.73 -9.87 9.33
N ARG A 101 -4.74 -8.99 9.13
CA ARG A 101 -3.83 -8.52 10.18
C ARG A 101 -3.85 -7.00 10.28
N ASP A 102 -4.15 -6.48 11.47
CA ASP A 102 -4.22 -5.04 11.78
C ASP A 102 -5.21 -4.23 10.91
N ILE A 103 -6.24 -4.90 10.39
CA ILE A 103 -7.36 -4.33 9.63
C ILE A 103 -8.67 -4.53 10.40
N LEU A 104 -9.75 -3.86 9.99
CA LEU A 104 -11.02 -3.98 10.69
C LEU A 104 -11.61 -5.40 10.56
N PRO A 105 -12.07 -6.00 11.68
CA PRO A 105 -12.68 -7.32 11.67
C PRO A 105 -14.03 -7.28 10.95
N GLY A 106 -14.40 -8.40 10.32
CA GLY A 106 -15.71 -8.59 9.71
C GLY A 106 -15.90 -7.98 8.32
N LEU A 107 -14.87 -7.32 7.78
CA LEU A 107 -14.92 -6.75 6.43
C LEU A 107 -14.37 -7.69 5.35
N LEU A 108 -13.55 -8.68 5.71
CA LEU A 108 -13.04 -9.68 4.77
C LEU A 108 -14.07 -10.76 4.46
N ASP A 109 -14.30 -11.01 3.18
CA ASP A 109 -15.03 -12.17 2.67
C ASP A 109 -14.49 -12.59 1.29
N THR A 110 -15.13 -13.57 0.66
CA THR A 110 -14.88 -13.96 -0.73
C THR A 110 -16.16 -14.07 -1.52
N GLU A 111 -16.12 -13.62 -2.77
CA GLU A 111 -17.19 -13.83 -3.75
C GLU A 111 -16.65 -14.50 -5.01
N LYS A 112 -17.55 -15.15 -5.76
CA LYS A 112 -17.19 -15.76 -7.05
C LYS A 112 -17.12 -14.67 -8.11
N ASN A 113 -15.96 -14.51 -8.74
CA ASN A 113 -15.84 -13.63 -9.90
C ASN A 113 -16.40 -14.27 -11.17
N ASP A 114 -16.39 -13.51 -12.27
CA ASP A 114 -16.82 -13.91 -13.62
C ASP A 114 -16.15 -15.20 -14.12
N LYS A 115 -14.93 -15.48 -13.66
CA LYS A 115 -14.15 -16.68 -13.98
C LYS A 115 -14.36 -17.82 -12.98
N GLY A 116 -15.26 -17.66 -12.01
CA GLY A 116 -15.58 -18.67 -10.98
C GLY A 116 -14.54 -18.82 -9.86
N ALA A 117 -13.51 -17.96 -9.84
CA ALA A 117 -12.51 -17.94 -8.77
C ALA A 117 -13.10 -17.26 -7.52
N SER A 118 -12.73 -17.74 -6.34
CA SER A 118 -13.09 -17.10 -5.07
C SER A 118 -12.20 -15.88 -4.85
N GLN A 119 -12.66 -14.72 -5.30
CA GLN A 119 -11.97 -13.45 -5.15
C GLN A 119 -12.21 -12.87 -3.76
N VAL A 120 -11.16 -12.32 -3.16
CA VAL A 120 -11.21 -11.68 -1.85
C VAL A 120 -11.86 -10.31 -1.98
N ASN A 121 -12.83 -10.06 -1.08
CA ASN A 121 -13.50 -8.79 -0.91
C ASN A 121 -13.16 -8.18 0.45
N TYR A 122 -13.13 -6.86 0.52
CA TYR A 122 -13.04 -6.12 1.77
C TYR A 122 -14.07 -5.00 1.82
N GLY A 123 -15.04 -5.09 2.75
CA GLY A 123 -16.13 -4.11 2.84
C GLY A 123 -17.02 -4.06 1.59
N GLY A 124 -17.11 -5.17 0.85
CA GLY A 124 -17.84 -5.25 -0.43
C GLY A 124 -17.03 -4.80 -1.65
N LEU A 125 -15.74 -4.49 -1.49
CA LEU A 125 -14.86 -4.08 -2.58
C LEU A 125 -13.97 -5.26 -3.01
N ALA A 126 -14.06 -5.62 -4.29
CA ALA A 126 -13.26 -6.70 -4.85
C ALA A 126 -11.79 -6.29 -4.97
N LEU A 127 -10.88 -7.12 -4.42
CA LEU A 127 -9.47 -6.77 -4.31
C LEU A 127 -8.67 -7.25 -5.52
N TYR A 128 -7.77 -6.38 -5.98
CA TYR A 128 -6.87 -6.59 -7.11
C TYR A 128 -5.43 -6.21 -6.76
N ARG A 129 -4.52 -6.94 -7.36
CA ARG A 129 -3.11 -6.59 -7.56
C ARG A 129 -2.97 -5.82 -8.86
N PHE A 130 -2.12 -4.79 -8.85
CA PHE A 130 -1.72 -4.09 -10.06
C PHE A 130 -0.36 -4.61 -10.55
N ASP A 131 -0.28 -5.02 -11.81
CA ASP A 131 0.96 -5.58 -12.37
C ASP A 131 2.10 -4.56 -12.47
N GLY A 132 1.78 -3.26 -12.48
CA GLY A 132 2.75 -2.17 -12.49
C GLY A 132 3.40 -1.91 -11.12
N ASP A 133 2.91 -2.54 -10.05
CA ASP A 133 3.60 -2.56 -8.76
C ASP A 133 4.71 -3.61 -8.80
N LYS A 134 5.97 -3.17 -8.76
CA LYS A 134 7.14 -4.07 -8.93
C LYS A 134 7.83 -4.40 -7.61
N LYS A 135 7.54 -3.65 -6.56
CA LYS A 135 8.01 -3.92 -5.20
C LYS A 135 6.95 -3.56 -4.15
N PRO A 136 7.05 -4.13 -2.93
CA PRO A 136 6.18 -3.77 -1.81
C PRO A 136 6.17 -2.26 -1.55
N GLY A 137 4.99 -1.73 -1.25
CA GLY A 137 4.77 -0.29 -1.07
C GLY A 137 4.66 0.54 -2.35
N ASP A 138 4.83 -0.05 -3.54
CA ASP A 138 4.39 0.63 -4.77
C ASP A 138 2.87 0.84 -4.75
N MET A 139 2.43 1.99 -5.24
CA MET A 139 1.03 2.43 -5.27
C MET A 139 0.59 2.82 -6.70
N ASN A 140 1.22 2.24 -7.72
CA ASN A 140 1.11 2.70 -9.10
C ASN A 140 -0.27 2.39 -9.73
N GLY A 141 -1.06 1.51 -9.10
CA GLY A 141 -2.42 1.22 -9.53
C GLY A 141 -3.40 2.36 -9.21
N GLN A 142 -3.09 3.25 -8.26
CA GLN A 142 -3.99 4.36 -7.92
C GLN A 142 -4.20 5.28 -9.12
N GLY A 143 -5.45 5.40 -9.58
CA GLY A 143 -5.84 6.22 -10.72
C GLY A 143 -5.49 5.61 -12.10
N PHE A 144 -4.92 4.40 -12.16
CA PHE A 144 -4.59 3.79 -13.44
C PHE A 144 -5.86 3.54 -14.27
N SER A 145 -5.88 4.06 -15.50
CA SER A 145 -7.00 3.99 -16.45
C SER A 145 -8.34 4.49 -15.87
N ASP A 146 -8.30 5.45 -14.95
CA ASP A 146 -9.45 5.98 -14.21
C ASP A 146 -10.24 4.95 -13.38
N VAL A 147 -9.72 3.72 -13.22
CA VAL A 147 -10.40 2.64 -12.48
C VAL A 147 -9.74 2.26 -11.18
N GLY A 148 -8.42 2.34 -11.07
CA GLY A 148 -7.73 1.83 -9.89
C GLY A 148 -7.93 2.72 -8.67
N VAL A 149 -8.45 2.16 -7.57
CA VAL A 149 -8.61 2.88 -6.30
C VAL A 149 -8.13 2.03 -5.13
N MET A 150 -7.24 2.55 -4.31
CA MET A 150 -6.74 1.88 -3.11
C MET A 150 -7.87 1.67 -2.11
N VAL A 151 -7.84 0.52 -1.45
CA VAL A 151 -8.81 0.17 -0.40
C VAL A 151 -8.18 0.48 0.96
N THR A 152 -8.84 1.31 1.75
CA THR A 152 -8.38 1.65 3.10
C THR A 152 -8.68 0.52 4.09
N VAL A 153 -8.01 0.51 5.24
CA VAL A 153 -8.37 -0.41 6.34
C VAL A 153 -9.78 -0.19 6.89
N LEU A 154 -10.45 0.93 6.55
CA LEU A 154 -11.80 1.22 6.98
C LEU A 154 -12.88 0.56 6.10
N GLY A 155 -12.49 -0.11 5.01
CA GLY A 155 -13.44 -0.70 4.06
C GLY A 155 -14.03 0.31 3.11
N THR A 156 -13.46 1.51 3.09
CA THR A 156 -13.78 2.55 2.12
C THR A 156 -12.70 2.57 1.06
N VAL A 157 -13.09 2.96 -0.15
CA VAL A 157 -12.13 3.41 -1.13
C VAL A 157 -11.45 4.67 -0.62
N GLU A 158 -10.13 4.76 -0.74
CA GLU A 158 -9.46 6.05 -0.71
C GLU A 158 -9.78 6.72 -2.06
N LYS A 159 -11.00 7.26 -2.16
CA LYS A 159 -11.33 8.24 -3.18
C LYS A 159 -10.43 9.43 -2.87
N PRO A 160 -9.56 9.90 -3.78
CA PRO A 160 -9.19 11.30 -3.72
C PRO A 160 -10.52 12.04 -3.79
N GLU A 161 -10.97 12.62 -2.69
CA GLU A 161 -12.14 13.48 -2.72
C GLU A 161 -11.81 14.60 -3.71
N ALA A 162 -12.56 14.58 -4.82
CA ALA A 162 -12.32 15.26 -6.10
C ALA A 162 -11.12 14.75 -6.95
N ALA A 163 -11.40 13.76 -7.81
CA ALA A 163 -11.14 13.96 -9.24
C ALA A 163 -12.06 15.11 -9.72
N GLY A 164 -11.70 16.33 -9.35
CA GLY A 164 -12.39 17.55 -9.76
C GLY A 164 -11.68 18.10 -10.98
N GLU A 165 -12.29 17.91 -12.14
CA GLU A 165 -11.83 18.33 -13.47
C GLU A 165 -10.49 17.72 -13.93
N ASN A 166 -10.40 17.44 -15.22
CA ASN A 166 -9.11 17.50 -15.88
C ASN A 166 -8.64 18.94 -15.75
N VAL A 167 -7.92 19.27 -14.66
CA VAL A 167 -7.42 20.62 -14.47
C VAL A 167 -6.41 20.88 -15.57
N GLU A 168 -6.80 21.71 -16.53
CA GLU A 168 -5.90 22.12 -17.58
C GLU A 168 -4.76 22.94 -16.96
N ALA A 169 -3.54 22.71 -17.44
CA ALA A 169 -2.39 23.52 -17.09
C ALA A 169 -2.48 24.88 -17.84
N THR A 170 -3.44 25.71 -17.44
CA THR A 170 -3.68 27.00 -18.09
C THR A 170 -2.45 27.90 -17.96
N PRO A 171 -2.22 28.84 -18.91
CA PRO A 171 -1.08 29.76 -18.82
C PRO A 171 -1.03 30.56 -17.51
N GLU A 172 -2.20 30.91 -16.95
CA GLU A 172 -2.30 31.62 -15.67
C GLU A 172 -1.86 30.74 -14.49
N LEU A 173 -2.35 29.49 -14.43
CA LEU A 173 -1.97 28.54 -13.39
C LEU A 173 -0.47 28.19 -13.47
N MET A 174 0.05 28.00 -14.68
CA MET A 174 1.47 27.78 -14.93
C MET A 174 2.32 28.98 -14.50
N ALA A 175 1.87 30.22 -14.77
CA ALA A 175 2.58 31.43 -14.34
C ALA A 175 2.57 31.59 -12.80
N ALA A 176 1.45 31.30 -12.14
CA ALA A 176 1.34 31.29 -10.69
C ALA A 176 2.28 30.23 -10.07
N GLY A 177 2.30 29.02 -10.63
CA GLY A 177 3.18 27.95 -10.18
C GLY A 177 4.66 28.25 -10.40
N ALA A 178 5.02 28.84 -11.54
CA ALA A 178 6.38 29.29 -11.84
C ALA A 178 6.88 30.33 -10.82
N LYS A 179 6.00 31.22 -10.36
CA LYS A 179 6.32 32.21 -9.32
C LYS A 179 6.62 31.55 -7.98
N VAL A 180 5.81 30.58 -7.55
CA VAL A 180 6.08 29.82 -6.32
C VAL A 180 7.38 29.02 -6.47
N TYR A 181 7.56 28.34 -7.61
CA TYR A 181 8.73 27.52 -7.89
C TYR A 181 10.03 28.33 -7.80
N SER A 182 10.11 29.44 -8.52
CA SER A 182 11.29 30.30 -8.54
C SER A 182 11.61 30.92 -7.18
N GLY A 183 10.59 31.25 -6.38
CA GLY A 183 10.76 31.86 -5.06
C GLY A 183 11.20 30.91 -3.95
N THR A 184 11.00 29.59 -4.09
CA THR A 184 11.27 28.65 -2.98
C THR A 184 11.85 27.31 -3.44
N CYS A 185 11.33 26.70 -4.49
CA CYS A 185 11.71 25.34 -4.90
C CYS A 185 13.03 25.30 -5.69
N ALA A 186 13.27 26.31 -6.54
CA ALA A 186 14.40 26.36 -7.46
C ALA A 186 15.77 26.37 -6.76
N ALA A 187 15.83 26.84 -5.51
CA ALA A 187 17.06 26.85 -4.72
C ALA A 187 17.65 25.44 -4.50
N CYS A 188 16.78 24.42 -4.40
CA CYS A 188 17.20 23.03 -4.24
C CYS A 188 17.05 22.22 -5.53
N HIS A 189 15.95 22.41 -6.26
CA HIS A 189 15.62 21.61 -7.45
C HIS A 189 16.19 22.18 -8.77
N GLY A 190 16.84 23.35 -8.72
CA GLY A 190 17.39 24.04 -9.88
C GLY A 190 16.35 24.85 -10.64
N ALA A 191 16.78 25.90 -11.36
CA ALA A 191 15.87 26.79 -12.10
C ALA A 191 15.09 26.06 -13.21
N GLU A 192 15.66 25.00 -13.77
CA GLU A 192 15.08 24.19 -14.84
C GLU A 192 14.72 22.76 -14.36
N GLY A 193 14.54 22.57 -13.05
CA GLY A 193 14.24 21.26 -12.47
C GLY A 193 15.34 20.22 -12.67
N GLN A 194 16.55 20.63 -13.05
CA GLN A 194 17.68 19.74 -13.34
C GLN A 194 18.24 19.05 -12.09
N GLY A 195 17.82 19.50 -10.90
CA GLY A 195 18.32 19.02 -9.63
C GLY A 195 19.67 19.62 -9.25
N ALA A 196 19.97 19.61 -7.95
CA ALA A 196 21.27 19.92 -7.39
C ALA A 196 21.34 19.33 -5.98
N PHE A 197 20.90 20.10 -4.98
CA PHE A 197 20.71 19.63 -3.62
C PHE A 197 19.43 18.79 -3.49
N GLY A 198 18.36 19.24 -4.16
CA GLY A 198 17.11 18.52 -4.31
C GLY A 198 17.13 17.61 -5.53
N THR A 199 16.20 16.65 -5.55
CA THR A 199 16.08 15.69 -6.66
C THR A 199 15.76 16.39 -7.98
N LYS A 200 16.18 15.79 -9.10
CA LYS A 200 15.82 16.26 -10.44
C LYS A 200 14.32 16.09 -10.69
N LEU A 201 13.66 17.15 -11.13
CA LEU A 201 12.23 17.19 -11.46
C LEU A 201 11.97 17.11 -12.98
N ALA A 202 12.94 17.52 -13.81
CA ALA A 202 12.81 17.46 -15.26
C ALA A 202 12.79 16.01 -15.77
N GLY A 203 11.70 15.62 -16.44
CA GLY A 203 11.46 14.25 -16.91
C GLY A 203 11.29 13.24 -15.79
N PHE A 204 10.81 13.65 -14.61
CA PHE A 204 10.70 12.78 -13.44
C PHE A 204 9.33 12.13 -13.37
N ASP A 205 9.24 10.86 -13.79
CA ASP A 205 7.98 10.12 -13.93
C ASP A 205 7.13 10.04 -12.67
N ARG A 206 7.76 10.08 -11.48
CA ARG A 206 7.01 10.05 -10.21
C ARG A 206 6.14 11.28 -10.00
N LEU A 207 6.38 12.37 -10.73
CA LEU A 207 5.52 13.54 -10.71
C LEU A 207 4.14 13.26 -11.28
N ALA A 208 3.93 12.16 -12.02
CA ALA A 208 2.62 11.75 -12.52
C ALA A 208 1.61 11.46 -11.39
N ASN A 209 2.09 11.02 -10.21
CA ASN A 209 1.24 10.78 -9.05
C ASN A 209 0.97 12.10 -8.29
N ALA A 210 -0.17 12.74 -8.56
CA ALA A 210 -0.54 14.03 -7.97
C ALA A 210 -0.70 13.97 -6.43
N PRO A 211 -1.38 12.96 -5.85
CA PRO A 211 -1.48 12.83 -4.39
C PRO A 211 -0.11 12.74 -3.70
N ALA A 212 0.82 11.92 -4.22
CA ALA A 212 2.15 11.78 -3.65
C ALA A 212 2.97 13.08 -3.76
N LEU A 213 2.84 13.80 -4.88
CA LEU A 213 3.48 15.10 -5.08
C LEU A 213 2.93 16.15 -4.10
N LEU A 214 1.61 16.27 -4.00
CA LEU A 214 0.95 17.21 -3.07
C LEU A 214 1.37 16.95 -1.63
N SER A 215 1.34 15.69 -1.22
CA SER A 215 1.79 15.27 0.09
C SER A 215 3.26 15.65 0.36
N THR A 216 4.15 15.40 -0.61
CA THR A 216 5.57 15.76 -0.51
C THR A 216 5.77 17.27 -0.36
N ILE A 217 4.99 18.09 -1.06
CA ILE A 217 5.07 19.56 -0.94
C ILE A 217 4.57 20.02 0.43
N ILE A 218 3.44 19.48 0.90
CA ILE A 218 2.77 19.92 2.13
C ILE A 218 3.54 19.45 3.36
N HIS A 219 3.87 18.16 3.42
CA HIS A 219 4.41 17.49 4.62
C HIS A 219 5.93 17.29 4.59
N GLY A 220 6.56 17.57 3.44
CA GLY A 220 7.98 17.34 3.24
C GLY A 220 8.29 15.85 3.01
N LEU A 221 9.55 15.56 2.68
CA LEU A 221 10.03 14.20 2.50
C LEU A 221 11.55 14.15 2.67
N ASN A 222 12.04 13.34 3.61
CA ASN A 222 13.46 13.29 3.98
C ASN A 222 14.02 14.69 4.30
N SER A 223 14.99 15.16 3.51
CA SER A 223 15.60 16.48 3.66
C SER A 223 14.78 17.62 3.02
N MET A 224 13.70 17.31 2.29
CA MET A 224 12.79 18.32 1.75
C MET A 224 11.89 18.83 2.88
N PRO A 225 11.91 20.13 3.19
CA PRO A 225 11.11 20.68 4.29
C PRO A 225 9.61 20.62 3.98
N ALA A 226 8.78 20.55 5.02
CA ALA A 226 7.34 20.70 4.92
C ALA A 226 6.98 22.16 4.58
N LEU A 227 6.30 22.38 3.45
CA LEU A 227 5.93 23.72 2.98
C LEU A 227 4.44 24.02 3.13
N GLY A 228 3.66 23.09 3.68
CA GLY A 228 2.23 23.26 3.91
C GLY A 228 1.90 24.48 4.75
N GLY A 229 2.69 24.77 5.79
CA GLY A 229 2.47 25.98 6.61
C GLY A 229 2.79 27.30 5.90
N GLN A 230 3.56 27.26 4.81
CA GLN A 230 4.05 28.45 4.11
C GLN A 230 3.17 28.86 2.93
N PHE A 231 2.53 27.89 2.28
CA PHE A 231 1.70 28.11 1.10
C PHE A 231 0.25 27.76 1.38
N ASN A 232 -0.70 28.46 0.76
CA ASN A 232 -2.11 28.06 0.76
C ASN A 232 -2.38 26.97 -0.31
N ASP A 233 -3.63 26.51 -0.38
CA ASP A 233 -4.05 25.42 -1.29
C ASP A 233 -3.85 25.79 -2.77
N GLU A 234 -4.16 27.04 -3.14
CA GLU A 234 -4.00 27.53 -4.51
C GLU A 234 -2.52 27.57 -4.93
N GLN A 235 -1.63 27.99 -4.02
CA GLN A 235 -0.19 28.05 -4.28
C GLN A 235 0.42 26.65 -4.40
N VAL A 236 -0.02 25.70 -3.56
CA VAL A 236 0.42 24.30 -3.64
C VAL A 236 -0.06 23.66 -4.94
N ALA A 237 -1.33 23.84 -5.29
CA ALA A 237 -1.90 23.35 -6.54
C ALA A 237 -1.20 23.94 -7.78
N ALA A 238 -0.91 25.24 -7.77
CA ALA A 238 -0.22 25.92 -8.85
C ALA A 238 1.21 25.40 -9.04
N VAL A 239 2.00 25.27 -7.97
CA VAL A 239 3.38 24.78 -8.08
C VAL A 239 3.44 23.31 -8.47
N ALA A 240 2.52 22.48 -7.95
CA ALA A 240 2.39 21.09 -8.36
C ALA A 240 2.05 20.98 -9.86
N THR A 241 1.11 21.79 -10.34
CA THR A 241 0.76 21.88 -11.77
C THR A 241 1.97 22.30 -12.61
N TYR A 242 2.71 23.32 -12.18
CA TYR A 242 3.88 23.81 -12.91
C TYR A 242 4.96 22.74 -13.08
N VAL A 243 5.35 22.05 -12.01
CA VAL A 243 6.41 21.02 -12.11
C VAL A 243 5.97 19.80 -12.91
N ARG A 244 4.67 19.46 -12.89
CA ARG A 244 4.08 18.36 -13.68
C ARG A 244 4.00 18.63 -15.18
N ASN A 245 4.17 19.89 -15.60
CA ASN A 245 4.01 20.31 -16.99
C ASN A 245 5.21 21.15 -17.49
N SER A 246 6.36 21.02 -16.84
CA SER A 246 7.60 21.70 -17.20
C SER A 246 8.70 20.69 -17.57
N TRP A 247 9.66 21.14 -18.38
CA TRP A 247 10.91 20.40 -18.66
C TRP A 247 10.69 18.98 -19.20
N GLY A 248 9.72 18.82 -20.09
CA GLY A 248 9.37 17.54 -20.71
C GLY A 248 8.32 16.72 -19.95
N ASN A 249 7.87 17.19 -18.79
CA ASN A 249 6.74 16.60 -18.07
C ASN A 249 5.42 17.04 -18.71
N SER A 250 4.41 16.16 -18.72
CA SER A 250 3.07 16.44 -19.22
C SER A 250 2.04 15.55 -18.51
N TYR A 251 1.83 15.81 -17.22
CA TYR A 251 0.96 14.98 -16.37
C TYR A 251 -0.38 15.65 -16.02
N GLY A 252 -0.70 16.82 -16.58
CA GLY A 252 -1.93 17.55 -16.28
C GLY A 252 -1.86 18.34 -14.97
N GLY A 253 -2.86 19.17 -14.72
CA GLY A 253 -2.92 20.07 -13.57
C GLY A 253 -3.42 19.42 -12.29
N VAL A 254 -3.44 20.23 -11.23
CA VAL A 254 -3.87 19.88 -9.88
C VAL A 254 -4.75 21.03 -9.36
N SER A 255 -5.88 20.71 -8.75
CA SER A 255 -6.84 21.69 -8.22
C SER A 255 -6.50 22.13 -6.79
N ALA A 256 -7.04 23.28 -6.36
CA ALA A 256 -6.90 23.74 -4.99
C ALA A 256 -7.61 22.79 -4.00
N GLU A 257 -8.72 22.19 -4.39
CA GLU A 257 -9.46 21.20 -3.61
C GLU A 257 -8.62 19.95 -3.39
N GLN A 258 -7.89 19.49 -4.41
CA GLN A 258 -6.95 18.37 -4.28
C GLN A 258 -5.81 18.71 -3.32
N ALA A 259 -5.26 19.92 -3.40
CA ALA A 259 -4.23 20.38 -2.46
C ALA A 259 -4.78 20.48 -1.02
N LYS A 260 -6.01 20.97 -0.85
CA LYS A 260 -6.70 21.06 0.44
C LYS A 260 -6.94 19.70 1.07
N ALA A 261 -7.37 18.72 0.26
CA ALA A 261 -7.60 17.35 0.71
C ALA A 261 -6.32 16.64 1.16
N ALA A 262 -5.15 17.10 0.71
CA ALA A 262 -3.85 16.54 1.06
C ALA A 262 -3.23 17.13 2.34
N ARG A 263 -3.90 18.06 3.03
CA ARG A 263 -3.45 18.67 4.28
C ARG A 263 -3.93 17.94 5.52
#